data_AF-A0A4Q2RLI9-F1
#
_entry.id   AF-A0A4Q2RLI9-F1
#
_cell.length_a   1.000
_cell.length_b   1.000
_cell.length_c   1.000
_cell.angle_alpha   90.00
_cell.angle_beta   90.00
_cell.angle_gamma   90.00
#
_symmetry.space_group_name_H-M   'P 1'
#
loop_
_entity.id
_entity.type
_entity.pdbx_description
1 polymer ?
#
loop_
_entity_poly.entity_id
_entity_poly.type
_entity_poly.pdbx_seq_one_letter_code
_entity_poly.pdbx_strand_id
1 'polypeptide(L)' 'MRLIDELNQLHDHYASQVNEAIERDDVATAEQLAQGYEDDAILLMAEREGLTHLLPLQRSAPQESSLHRLVRRLLPSRAA' A
#
# COMPACT_ATOMS: atom_id res chain seq x y z
N MET A 1 -20.94 13.10 -4.76
CA MET A 1 -20.41 11.89 -4.11
C MET A 1 -19.59 12.34 -2.91
N ARG A 2 -19.64 11.65 -1.76
CA ARG A 2 -18.87 12.07 -0.58
C ARG A 2 -17.46 11.47 -0.66
N LEU A 3 -16.44 12.16 -0.13
CA LEU A 3 -15.06 11.68 -0.07
C LEU A 3 -14.96 10.25 0.50
N ILE A 4 -15.75 9.95 1.53
CA ILE A 4 -15.79 8.62 2.14
C ILE A 4 -16.27 7.54 1.17
N ASP A 5 -17.22 7.86 0.28
CA ASP A 5 -17.74 6.92 -0.71
C ASP A 5 -16.65 6.61 -1.76
N GLU A 6 -15.87 7.61 -2.15
CA GLU A 6 -14.77 7.48 -3.12
C GLU A 6 -13.58 6.72 -2.51
N LEU A 7 -13.25 6.96 -1.23
CA LEU A 7 -12.23 6.20 -0.51
C LEU A 7 -12.62 4.73 -0.35
N ASN A 8 -13.89 4.43 -0.09
CA ASN A 8 -14.36 3.05 -0.02
C ASN A 8 -14.22 2.34 -1.38
N GLN A 9 -14.59 3.02 -2.47
CA GLN A 9 -14.42 2.46 -3.82
C GLN A 9 -12.95 2.22 -4.17
N LEU A 10 -12.07 3.15 -3.81
CA LEU A 10 -10.63 3.00 -3.99
C LEU A 10 -10.10 1.81 -3.16
N HIS A 11 -10.54 1.70 -1.91
CA HIS A 11 -10.17 0.60 -1.02
C HIS A 11 -10.59 -0.75 -1.60
N ASP A 12 -11.86 -0.90 -2.01
CA ASP A 12 -12.39 -2.14 -2.57
C ASP A 12 -11.62 -2.56 -3.84
N HIS A 13 -11.26 -1.60 -4.68
CA HIS A 13 -10.48 -1.84 -5.90
C HIS A 13 -9.08 -2.38 -5.60
N TYR A 14 -8.36 -1.79 -4.66
CA TYR A 14 -7.03 -2.26 -4.27
C TYR A 14 -7.08 -3.55 -3.47
N ALA A 15 -8.04 -3.71 -2.56
CA ALA A 15 -8.22 -4.94 -1.79
C ALA A 15 -8.46 -6.15 -2.69
N SER A 16 -9.26 -6.00 -3.75
CA SER A 16 -9.45 -7.06 -4.76
C SER A 16 -8.13 -7.48 -5.40
N GLN A 17 -7.32 -6.52 -5.87
CA GLN A 17 -6.06 -6.82 -6.55
C GLN A 17 -5.00 -7.39 -5.60
N VAL A 18 -4.94 -6.90 -4.36
CA VAL A 18 -4.03 -7.43 -3.33
C VAL A 18 -4.39 -8.89 -3.03
N ASN A 19 -5.68 -9.20 -2.85
CA ASN A 19 -6.11 -10.57 -2.62
C ASN A 19 -5.73 -11.48 -3.79
N GLU A 20 -5.93 -11.03 -5.03
CA GLU A 20 -5.51 -11.79 -6.21
C GLU A 20 -3.99 -12.01 -6.29
N ALA A 21 -3.18 -11.04 -5.87
CA ALA A 21 -1.73 -11.18 -5.81
C ALA A 21 -1.31 -12.19 -4.73
N ILE A 22 -1.94 -12.15 -3.55
CA ILE A 22 -1.72 -13.11 -2.47
C ILE A 22 -2.11 -14.52 -2.90
N GLU A 23 -3.24 -14.70 -3.59
CA GLU A 23 -3.66 -16.01 -4.11
C GLU A 23 -2.65 -16.62 -5.11
N ARG A 24 -1.83 -15.79 -5.74
CA ARG A 24 -0.75 -16.19 -6.66
C ARG A 24 0.62 -16.30 -5.98
N ASP A 25 0.68 -16.21 -4.65
CA ASP A 25 1.91 -16.12 -3.85
C ASP A 25 2.84 -14.95 -4.28
N ASP A 26 2.28 -13.93 -4.95
CA ASP A 26 3.03 -12.77 -5.45
C ASP A 26 3.01 -11.64 -4.42
N VAL A 27 3.79 -11.85 -3.36
CA VAL A 27 3.90 -10.92 -2.24
C VAL A 27 4.50 -9.57 -2.67
N ALA A 28 5.40 -9.55 -3.65
CA ALA A 28 6.01 -8.32 -4.14
C ALA A 28 4.97 -7.42 -4.83
N THR A 29 4.10 -8.00 -5.67
CA THR A 29 3.00 -7.26 -6.27
C THR A 29 1.98 -6.80 -5.23
N ALA A 30 1.66 -7.63 -4.24
CA ALA A 30 0.76 -7.23 -3.16
C ALA A 30 1.28 -6.01 -2.38
N GLU A 31 2.58 -5.93 -2.11
CA GLU A 31 3.21 -4.77 -1.46
C GLU A 31 3.20 -3.52 -2.34
N GLN A 32 3.47 -3.67 -3.63
CA GLN A 32 3.39 -2.55 -4.58
C GLN A 32 1.96 -1.99 -4.68
N LEU A 33 0.96 -2.87 -4.70
CA LEU A 33 -0.45 -2.49 -4.70
C LEU A 33 -0.85 -1.78 -3.40
N ALA A 34 -0.40 -2.29 -2.25
CA ALA A 34 -0.65 -1.63 -0.96
C ALA A 34 -0.04 -0.23 -0.92
N GLN A 35 1.18 -0.05 -1.43
CA GLN A 35 1.78 1.28 -1.55
C GLN A 35 0.99 2.16 -2.52
N GLY A 36 0.57 1.63 -3.68
CA GLY A 36 -0.25 2.37 -4.64
C GLY A 36 -1.57 2.88 -4.05
N TYR A 37 -2.23 2.07 -3.22
CA TYR A 37 -3.44 2.48 -2.50
C TYR A 37 -3.19 3.69 -1.60
N GLU A 38 -2.10 3.70 -0.83
CA GLU A 38 -1.77 4.83 0.04
C GLU A 38 -1.53 6.10 -0.77
N ASP A 39 -0.83 5.98 -1.89
CA ASP A 39 -0.48 7.09 -2.78
C ASP A 39 -1.73 7.75 -3.36
N ASP A 40 -2.61 6.92 -3.91
CA ASP A 40 -3.85 7.37 -4.55
C ASP A 40 -4.86 7.88 -3.52
N ALA A 41 -4.92 7.29 -2.32
CA ALA A 41 -5.78 7.77 -1.24
C ALA A 41 -5.33 9.16 -0.74
N ILE A 42 -4.02 9.38 -0.59
CA ILE A 42 -3.45 10.68 -0.23
C ILE A 42 -3.77 11.71 -1.30
N LEU A 43 -3.59 11.37 -2.58
CA LEU A 43 -3.90 12.27 -3.69
C LEU A 43 -5.38 12.65 -3.71
N LEU A 44 -6.27 11.66 -3.60
CA LEU A 44 -7.72 11.86 -3.57
C LEU A 44 -8.14 12.78 -2.42
N MET A 45 -7.60 12.55 -1.21
CA MET A 45 -7.87 13.42 -0.07
C MET A 45 -7.36 14.85 -0.30
N ALA A 46 -6.14 14.99 -0.83
CA ALA A 46 -5.55 16.30 -1.09
C ALA A 46 -6.33 17.08 -2.16
N GLU A 47 -6.80 16.42 -3.21
CA GLU A 47 -7.65 17.03 -4.24
C GLU A 47 -9.00 17.49 -3.67
N ARG A 48 -9.64 16.63 -2.87
CA ARG A 48 -10.95 16.93 -2.28
C ARG A 48 -10.92 18.06 -1.26
N GLU A 49 -9.83 18.17 -0.51
CA GLU A 49 -9.64 19.21 0.51
C GLU A 49 -8.92 20.47 -0.03
N GLY A 50 -8.52 20.48 -1.31
CA GLY A 50 -7.75 21.60 -1.90
C GLY A 50 -6.32 21.74 -1.36
N LEU A 51 -5.78 20.66 -0.81
CA LEU A 51 -4.48 20.59 -0.16
C LEU A 51 -3.37 20.01 -1.06
N THR A 52 -3.57 19.97 -2.38
CA THR A 52 -2.59 19.44 -3.35
C THR A 52 -1.24 20.14 -3.29
N HIS A 53 -1.20 21.39 -2.82
CA HIS A 53 0.04 22.15 -2.59
C HIS A 53 0.93 21.58 -1.48
N LEU A 54 0.43 20.65 -0.66
CA LEU A 54 1.21 19.92 0.34
C LEU A 54 1.89 18.67 -0.24
N LEU A 55 1.68 18.36 -1.53
CA LEU A 55 2.28 17.21 -2.20
C LEU A 55 3.60 17.58 -2.92
N PRO A 56 4.56 16.65 -3.02
CA PRO A 56 4.54 15.30 -2.45
C PRO A 56 4.80 15.31 -0.93
N LEU A 57 4.08 14.47 -0.19
CA LEU A 57 4.40 14.25 1.22
C LEU A 57 5.77 13.58 1.32
N GLN A 58 6.68 14.14 2.13
CA GLN A 58 7.92 13.46 2.46
C GLN A 58 7.61 12.22 3.29
N ARG A 59 7.56 11.06 2.63
CA ARG A 59 7.44 9.79 3.35
C ARG A 59 8.77 9.51 4.03
N SER A 60 8.75 9.38 5.36
CA SER A 60 9.83 8.67 6.04
C SER A 60 9.86 7.28 5.40
N ALA A 61 11.01 6.87 4.85
CA ALA A 61 11.17 5.59 4.17
C ALA A 61 10.44 4.47 4.93
N PRO A 62 9.79 3.52 4.24
CA PRO A 62 9.05 2.46 4.92
C PRO A 62 10.01 1.81 5.93
N GLN A 63 9.75 2.07 7.21
CA GLN A 63 10.52 1.43 8.26
C GLN A 63 10.20 -0.05 8.12
N GLU A 64 11.18 -0.84 7.67
CA GLU A 64 11.05 -2.29 7.59
C GLU A 64 10.42 -2.77 8.91
N SER A 65 9.19 -3.28 8.80
CA SER A 65 8.47 -3.75 9.96
C SER A 65 9.30 -4.82 10.66
N SER A 66 9.19 -4.93 11.97
CA SER A 66 9.91 -5.95 12.75
C SER A 66 9.67 -7.37 12.21
N LEU A 67 8.49 -7.61 11.62
CA LEU A 67 8.14 -8.84 10.91
C LEU A 67 8.94 -9.01 9.60
N HIS A 68 9.07 -7.97 8.79
CA HIS A 68 9.86 -8.01 7.55
C HIS A 68 11.33 -8.37 7.84
N ARG A 69 11.90 -7.80 8.90
CA ARG A 69 13.25 -8.12 9.38
C ARG A 69 13.39 -9.58 9.84
N LEU A 70 12.37 -10.14 10.49
CA LEU A 70 12.37 -11.55 10.90
C LEU A 70 12.27 -12.51 9.71
N VAL A 71 11.38 -12.23 8.74
CA VAL A 71 11.22 -13.05 7.53
C VAL A 71 12.53 -13.08 6.73
N ARG A 72 13.16 -11.92 6.51
CA ARG A 72 14.46 -11.84 5.84
C ARG A 72 15.55 -12.63 6.55
N ARG A 73 15.52 -12.70 7.88
CA ARG A 73 16.45 -13.50 8.67
C ARG A 73 16.20 -15.01 8.55
N LEU A 74 14.97 -15.44 8.30
CA LEU A 74 14.59 -16.86 8.21
C LEU A 74 14.73 -17.42 6.79
N LEU A 75 14.61 -16.60 5.75
CA LEU A 75 14.81 -16.98 4.34
C LEU A 75 16.15 -17.69 4.04
N PRO A 76 17.33 -17.25 4.54
CA PRO A 76 18.59 -17.96 4.29
C PRO A 76 18.68 -19.33 4.99
N SER A 77 17.80 -19.64 5.95
CA SER A 77 17.81 -20.92 6.67
C SER A 77 16.99 -22.04 6.00
N ARG A 78 16.26 -21.74 4.91
CA ARG A 78 15.38 -22.70 4.23
C ARG A 78 15.97 -23.29 2.94
N ALA A 79 17.17 -22.84 2.54
CA ALA A 79 17.89 -23.28 1.34
C ALA A 79 19.10 -24.20 1.65
N ALA A 80 19.14 -24.80 2.85
CA ALA A 80 20.19 -25.74 3.28
C ALA A 80 19.62 -27.16 3.46
#